data_AF-A0A841AW23-F1
#
_entry.id   AF-A0A841AW23-F1
#
_cell.length_a   1.000
_cell.length_b   1.000
_cell.length_c   1.000
_cell.angle_alpha   90.00
_cell.angle_beta   90.00
_cell.angle_gamma   90.00
#
_symmetry.space_group_name_H-M   'P 1'
#
loop_
_entity.id
_entity.type
_entity.pdbx_description
1 polymer ?
#
loop_
_entity_poly.entity_id
_entity_poly.type
_entity_poly.pdbx_seq_one_letter_code
_entity_poly.pdbx_strand_id
1 'polypeptide(L)' 'MPGPPAIQTDHFAQQDTDPRAGIDEAVAGLDDLAALPLSEHVDRFEAVHTELTVALSTIDKV' A
#
# COMPACT_ATOMS: atom_id res chain seq x y z
N MET A 1 30.22 -32.09 -2.01
CA MET A 1 29.88 -30.88 -2.80
C MET A 1 28.77 -30.15 -2.07
N PRO A 2 28.98 -28.96 -1.49
CA PRO A 2 27.88 -28.13 -0.99
C PRO A 2 27.12 -27.55 -2.19
N GLY A 3 25.81 -27.78 -2.25
CA GLY A 3 24.94 -27.21 -3.29
C GLY A 3 24.80 -25.69 -3.12
N PRO A 4 24.61 -24.93 -4.21
CA PRO A 4 24.35 -23.50 -4.12
C PRO A 4 22.99 -23.21 -3.46
N PRO A 5 22.82 -22.04 -2.82
CA PRO A 5 21.67 -21.71 -1.99
C PRO A 5 20.38 -21.65 -2.81
N ALA A 6 19.28 -22.02 -2.15
CA ALA A 6 17.93 -21.89 -2.68
C ALA A 6 17.70 -20.47 -3.18
N ILE A 7 17.36 -20.39 -4.47
CA ILE A 7 16.78 -19.22 -5.11
C ILE A 7 15.63 -18.75 -4.22
N GLN A 8 15.83 -17.56 -3.66
CA GLN A 8 14.88 -16.87 -2.82
C GLN A 8 13.79 -16.37 -3.78
N THR A 9 12.88 -17.26 -4.17
CA THR A 9 11.89 -17.00 -5.24
C THR A 9 10.58 -16.42 -4.70
N ASP A 10 10.51 -16.18 -3.38
CA ASP A 10 9.30 -15.66 -2.71
C ASP A 10 9.32 -14.15 -2.45
N HIS A 11 10.25 -13.39 -3.04
CA HIS A 11 10.20 -11.91 -2.99
C HIS A 11 9.00 -11.31 -3.74
N PHE A 12 8.28 -12.15 -4.48
CA PHE A 12 7.10 -11.80 -5.24
C PHE A 12 5.97 -12.75 -4.88
N ALA A 13 5.72 -12.97 -3.59
CA ALA A 13 4.34 -13.18 -3.19
C ALA A 13 3.58 -11.95 -3.70
N GLN A 14 3.08 -12.06 -4.94
CA GLN A 14 2.05 -11.23 -5.52
C GLN A 14 0.95 -11.37 -4.50
N GLN A 15 0.92 -10.44 -3.55
CA GLN A 15 -0.19 -10.34 -2.66
C GLN A 15 -1.33 -9.99 -3.60
N ASP A 16 -2.15 -11.00 -3.91
CA ASP A 16 -3.53 -10.90 -4.38
C ASP A 16 -4.35 -10.18 -3.29
N THR A 17 -3.84 -9.04 -2.85
CA THR A 17 -4.46 -8.11 -1.93
C THR A 17 -5.40 -7.32 -2.81
N ASP A 18 -6.71 -7.37 -2.49
CA ASP A 18 -7.71 -6.54 -3.16
C ASP A 18 -7.14 -5.10 -3.23
N PRO A 19 -7.04 -4.48 -4.41
CA PRO A 19 -6.52 -3.12 -4.54
C PRO A 19 -7.30 -2.11 -3.69
N ARG A 20 -8.50 -2.46 -3.21
CA ARG A 20 -9.28 -1.69 -2.25
C ARG A 20 -8.84 -1.84 -0.80
N ALA A 21 -8.14 -2.91 -0.43
CA ALA A 21 -7.70 -3.13 0.95
C ALA A 21 -6.69 -2.04 1.41
N GLY A 22 -5.78 -1.63 0.53
CA GLY A 22 -4.86 -0.51 0.81
C GLY A 22 -5.59 0.83 0.92
N ILE A 23 -6.63 1.04 0.11
CA ILE A 23 -7.50 2.22 0.20
C ILE A 23 -8.25 2.23 1.54
N ASP A 24 -8.84 1.11 1.96
CA ASP A 24 -9.59 1.01 3.21
C ASP A 24 -8.69 1.31 4.43
N GLU A 25 -7.46 0.80 4.44
CA GLU A 25 -6.47 1.11 5.48
C GLU A 25 -6.11 2.61 5.50
N ALA A 26 -5.80 3.18 4.33
CA ALA A 26 -5.43 4.59 4.23
C ALA A 26 -6.59 5.52 4.64
N VAL A 27 -7.84 5.17 4.30
CA VAL A 27 -9.04 5.91 4.68
C VAL A 27 -9.31 5.80 6.19
N ALA A 28 -9.14 4.62 6.80
CA ALA A 28 -9.20 4.48 8.25
C ALA A 28 -8.13 5.33 8.95
N GLY A 29 -6.98 5.54 8.30
CA GLY A 29 -5.96 6.49 8.75
C GLY A 29 -6.44 7.95 8.79
N LEU A 30 -7.53 8.32 8.13
CA LEU A 30 -8.10 9.68 8.21
C LEU A 30 -8.96 9.87 9.47
N ASP A 31 -9.30 8.81 10.18
CA ASP A 31 -10.02 8.92 11.44
C ASP A 31 -9.16 9.66 12.48
N ASP A 32 -9.84 10.45 13.34
CA ASP A 32 -9.22 11.25 14.40
C ASP A 32 -8.13 12.23 13.93
N LEU A 33 -8.11 12.64 12.65
CA LEU A 33 -7.18 13.64 12.12
C LEU A 33 -7.11 14.90 12.99
N ALA A 34 -8.25 15.37 13.51
CA ALA A 34 -8.32 16.55 14.37
C ALA A 34 -7.49 16.46 15.68
N ALA A 35 -7.10 15.25 16.09
CA ALA A 35 -6.23 15.02 17.24
C ALA A 35 -4.73 15.10 16.90
N LEU A 36 -4.38 15.29 15.63
CA LEU A 36 -3.01 15.26 15.11
C LEU A 36 -2.51 16.67 14.76
N PRO A 37 -1.19 16.86 14.72
CA PRO A 37 -0.58 18.06 14.14
C PRO A 37 -0.92 18.21 12.66
N LEU A 38 -1.03 19.44 12.17
CA LEU A 38 -1.32 19.73 10.77
C LEU A 38 -0.33 19.07 9.78
N SER A 39 0.94 18.90 10.16
CA SER A 39 1.93 18.21 9.34
C SER A 39 1.51 16.76 9.05
N GLU A 40 1.00 16.06 10.06
CA GLU A 40 0.54 14.67 9.94
C GLU A 40 -0.73 14.56 9.09
N HIS A 41 -1.54 15.63 8.99
CA HIS A 41 -2.71 15.61 8.11
C HIS A 41 -2.28 15.41 6.66
N VAL A 42 -1.26 16.17 6.23
CA VAL A 42 -0.75 16.12 4.85
C VAL A 42 -0.24 14.72 4.52
N ASP A 43 0.53 14.13 5.43
CA ASP A 43 1.09 12.78 5.26
C ASP A 43 -0.03 11.71 5.13
N ARG A 44 -1.08 11.80 5.96
CA ARG A 44 -2.25 10.91 5.89
C ARG A 44 -3.02 11.07 4.58
N PHE A 45 -3.20 12.30 4.10
CA PHE A 45 -3.85 12.55 2.81
C PHE A 45 -2.99 12.09 1.61
N GLU A 46 -1.66 12.23 1.68
CA GLU A 46 -0.75 11.74 0.66
C GLU A 46 -0.77 10.21 0.56
N ALA A 47 -0.84 9.52 1.70
CA ALA A 47 -0.98 8.06 1.74
C ALA A 47 -2.24 7.59 0.99
N VAL A 48 -3.40 8.22 1.25
CA VAL A 48 -4.65 7.93 0.53
C VAL A 48 -4.52 8.19 -0.97
N HIS A 49 -3.91 9.31 -1.36
CA HIS A 49 -3.69 9.64 -2.77
C HIS A 49 -2.80 8.59 -3.48
N THR A 50 -1.77 8.12 -2.78
CA THR A 50 -0.85 7.08 -3.28
C THR A 50 -1.59 5.76 -3.50
N GLU A 51 -2.37 5.29 -2.51
CA GLU A 51 -3.14 4.05 -2.62
C GLU A 51 -4.19 4.11 -3.74
N LEU A 52 -4.88 5.24 -3.88
CA LEU A 52 -5.79 5.47 -5.01
C LEU A 52 -5.06 5.41 -6.37
N THR A 53 -3.87 6.00 -6.46
CA THR A 53 -3.06 5.98 -7.69
C THR A 53 -2.62 4.56 -8.02
N VAL A 54 -2.18 3.78 -7.03
CA VAL A 54 -1.78 2.38 -7.18
C VAL A 54 -2.96 1.53 -7.66
N ALA A 55 -4.12 1.65 -6.99
CA ALA A 55 -5.32 0.92 -7.35
C ALA A 55 -5.78 1.25 -8.78
N LEU A 56 -5.83 2.53 -9.15
CA LEU A 56 -6.22 2.97 -10.50
C LEU A 56 -5.22 2.50 -11.57
N SER A 57 -3.91 2.58 -11.29
CA SER A 57 -2.87 2.10 -12.21
C SER A 57 -2.90 0.57 -12.39
N THR A 58 -3.44 -0.15 -11.41
CA THR A 58 -3.61 -1.60 -11.47
C THR A 58 -4.83 -1.98 -12.31
N ILE A 59 -5.90 -1.17 -12.24
CA ILE A 59 -7.13 -1.34 -13.05
C ILE A 59 -6.91 -0.92 -14.51
N ASP A 60 -6.09 0.11 -14.77
CA ASP A 60 -5.85 0.65 -16.12
C ASP A 60 -5.00 -0.29 -17.01
N LYS A 61 -4.31 -1.28 -16.43
CA LYS A 61 -3.66 -2.37 -17.18
C LYS A 61 -4.70 -3.37 -17.70
N VAL A 62 -5.51 -2.97 -18.67
CA VAL A 62 -6.42 -3.83 -19.46
C VAL A 62 -6.08 -3.82 -20.94
#